data_AF-A0A8J6YR87-F1
#
_entry.id   AF-A0A8J6YR87-F1
#
_cell.length_a   1.000
_cell.length_b   1.000
_cell.length_c   1.000
_cell.angle_alpha   90.00
_cell.angle_beta   90.00
_cell.angle_gamma   90.00
#
_symmetry.space_group_name_H-M   'P 1'
#
loop_
_entity.id
_entity.type
_entity.pdbx_description
1 polymer ?
#
loop_
_entity_poly.entity_id
_entity_poly.type
_entity_poly.pdbx_seq_one_letter_code
_entity_poly.pdbx_strand_id
1 'polypeptide(L)'
;WRGRRRTDGGMVVNQGIHLLDLLLWLMGEVDSIYGEFIHWRKEKETEDAALGILSFRRGGKGVMEMNVMTHPANLEMGLTLFGEKGTIALGGPSMNQIKRVALEGHEGAEEEAYALKEEGEERRMYEAFIAPFFMGRNPS
;
A
#
# COMPACT_ATOMS: atom_id res chain seq x y z
N TRP A 1 -1.48 19.48 -8.54
CA TRP A 1 -2.60 18.92 -9.35
C TRP A 1 -2.64 19.39 -10.80
N ARG A 2 -1.95 20.48 -11.20
CA ARG A 2 -1.97 21.00 -12.58
C ARG A 2 -0.93 20.35 -13.50
N GLY A 3 -0.02 19.55 -12.95
CA GLY A 3 0.85 18.64 -13.70
C GLY A 3 2.17 19.24 -14.16
N ARG A 4 2.69 20.28 -13.49
CA ARG A 4 4.05 20.77 -13.75
C ARG A 4 5.04 20.09 -12.82
N ARG A 5 6.10 19.47 -13.35
CA ARG A 5 7.08 18.74 -12.53
C ARG A 5 7.69 19.60 -11.41
N ARG A 6 8.02 20.85 -11.74
CA ARG A 6 8.72 21.78 -10.83
C ARG A 6 7.88 22.20 -9.61
N THR A 7 6.55 22.24 -9.71
CA THR A 7 5.68 22.80 -8.67
C THR A 7 4.70 21.79 -8.09
N ASP A 8 4.34 20.76 -8.84
CA ASP A 8 3.41 19.72 -8.42
C ASP A 8 4.11 18.38 -8.15
N GLY A 9 5.40 18.20 -8.48
CA GLY A 9 6.02 16.88 -8.43
C GLY A 9 5.46 15.96 -9.52
N GLY A 10 4.99 14.77 -9.15
CA GLY A 10 4.34 13.79 -10.04
C GLY A 10 3.06 13.23 -9.41
N MET A 11 2.32 12.37 -10.13
CA MET A 11 1.19 11.64 -9.54
C MET A 11 1.65 10.78 -8.37
N VAL A 12 2.77 10.07 -8.52
CA VAL A 12 3.31 9.17 -7.48
C VAL A 12 3.65 9.96 -6.22
N VAL A 13 4.28 11.12 -6.37
CA VAL A 13 4.64 11.99 -5.22
C VAL A 13 3.41 12.56 -4.53
N ASN A 14 2.37 12.91 -5.29
CA ASN A 14 1.17 13.54 -4.73
C ASN A 14 0.18 12.55 -4.11
N GLN A 15 0.08 11.33 -4.64
CA GLN A 15 -0.99 10.39 -4.29
C GLN A 15 -0.47 9.05 -3.80
N GLY A 16 0.74 8.66 -4.23
CA GLY A 16 1.31 7.34 -3.97
C GLY A 16 2.30 7.29 -2.82
N ILE A 17 2.88 8.43 -2.41
CA ILE A 17 4.02 8.45 -1.50
C ILE A 17 3.76 7.74 -0.17
N HIS A 18 2.58 7.95 0.43
CA HIS A 18 2.24 7.30 1.70
C HIS A 18 2.11 5.78 1.59
N LEU A 19 1.65 5.26 0.45
CA LEU A 19 1.57 3.82 0.22
C LEU A 19 2.98 3.22 0.00
N LEU A 20 3.86 3.96 -0.68
CA LEU A 20 5.27 3.57 -0.84
C LEU A 20 6.02 3.60 0.50
N ASP A 21 5.80 4.63 1.33
CA ASP A 21 6.39 4.73 2.66
C ASP A 21 5.97 3.54 3.54
N LEU A 22 4.67 3.19 3.53
CA LEU A 22 4.14 2.03 4.25
C LEU A 22 4.77 0.73 3.73
N LEU A 23 4.86 0.56 2.41
CA LEU A 23 5.49 -0.62 1.80
C LEU A 23 6.97 -0.74 2.19
N LEU A 24 7.73 0.36 2.16
CA LEU A 24 9.14 0.40 2.57
C LEU A 24 9.31 0.11 4.05
N TRP A 25 8.39 0.60 4.88
CA TRP A 25 8.44 0.32 6.31
C TRP A 25 8.18 -1.16 6.64
N LEU A 26 7.32 -1.83 5.87
CA LEU A 26 6.99 -3.24 6.05
C LEU A 26 8.02 -4.19 5.42
N MET A 27 8.48 -3.88 4.20
CA MET A 27 9.34 -4.76 3.40
C MET A 27 10.83 -4.38 3.44
N GLY A 28 11.15 -3.18 3.94
CA GLY A 28 12.49 -2.61 3.96
C GLY A 28 12.91 -2.02 2.61
N GLU A 29 14.21 -1.82 2.45
CA GLU A 29 14.80 -1.19 1.25
C GLU A 29 14.52 -1.99 -0.03
N VAL A 30 14.17 -1.27 -1.10
CA VAL A 30 14.09 -1.80 -2.46
C VAL A 30 15.50 -1.91 -3.04
N ASP A 31 15.79 -3.09 -3.60
CA ASP A 31 17.03 -3.40 -4.33
C ASP A 31 16.95 -2.98 -5.80
N SER A 32 15.84 -3.31 -6.46
CA SER A 32 15.62 -2.97 -7.86
C SER A 32 14.14 -2.85 -8.17
N ILE A 33 13.84 -2.02 -9.17
CA ILE A 33 12.50 -1.85 -9.73
C ILE A 33 12.56 -2.02 -11.25
N TYR A 34 11.59 -2.76 -11.78
CA TYR A 34 11.27 -2.79 -13.20
C TYR A 34 9.88 -2.21 -13.37
N GLY A 35 9.71 -1.19 -14.20
CA GLY A 35 8.42 -0.50 -14.29
C GLY A 35 8.34 0.50 -15.42
N GLU A 36 7.16 1.10 -15.55
CA GLU A 36 6.83 2.05 -16.60
C GLU A 36 5.94 3.17 -16.06
N PHE A 37 6.16 4.38 -16.59
CA PHE A 37 5.27 5.53 -16.37
C PHE A 37 4.43 5.78 -17.60
N ILE A 38 3.12 5.88 -17.40
CA ILE A 38 2.16 6.16 -18.46
C ILE A 38 1.78 7.64 -18.41
N HIS A 39 1.79 8.30 -19.57
CA HIS A 39 1.38 9.69 -19.74
C HIS A 39 0.21 9.72 -20.73
N TRP A 40 -0.99 9.98 -20.25
CA TRP A 40 -2.20 10.00 -21.08
C TRP A 40 -2.55 11.43 -21.51
N ARG A 41 -2.42 12.39 -20.59
CA ARG A 41 -2.74 13.81 -20.85
C ARG A 41 -1.52 14.52 -21.43
N LYS A 42 -1.60 14.94 -22.69
CA LYS A 42 -0.49 15.57 -23.42
C LYS A 42 -0.05 16.91 -22.84
N GLU A 43 -0.94 17.60 -22.14
CA GLU A 43 -0.70 18.90 -21.52
C GLU A 43 -0.02 18.79 -20.15
N LYS A 44 0.07 17.58 -19.60
CA LYS A 44 0.63 17.29 -18.28
C LYS A 44 2.09 16.86 -18.46
N GLU A 45 3.00 17.47 -17.71
CA GLU A 45 4.41 17.08 -17.76
C GLU A 45 4.68 15.81 -16.96
N THR A 46 3.79 15.44 -16.04
CA THR A 46 3.94 14.37 -15.05
C THR A 46 3.16 13.13 -15.44
N GLU A 47 3.55 11.98 -14.92
CA GLU A 47 2.87 10.70 -15.14
C GLU A 47 1.40 10.71 -14.66
N ASP A 48 0.56 9.92 -15.34
CA ASP A 48 -0.83 9.64 -14.99
C ASP A 48 -1.00 8.25 -14.36
N ALA A 49 -0.09 7.33 -14.66
CA ALA A 49 0.07 6.08 -13.92
C ALA A 49 1.54 5.67 -13.78
N ALA A 50 1.80 4.89 -12.73
CA ALA A 50 3.07 4.24 -12.45
C ALA A 50 2.82 2.75 -12.19
N LEU A 51 3.50 1.90 -12.93
CA LEU A 51 3.45 0.45 -12.81
C LEU A 51 4.83 -0.06 -12.45
N GLY A 52 4.92 -1.06 -11.58
CA GLY A 52 6.23 -1.63 -11.25
C GLY A 52 6.21 -2.98 -10.56
N ILE A 53 7.30 -3.70 -10.74
CA ILE A 53 7.68 -4.89 -9.97
C ILE A 53 8.92 -4.51 -9.16
N LEU A 54 8.83 -4.67 -7.85
CA LEU A 54 9.89 -4.33 -6.90
C LEU A 54 10.56 -5.60 -6.38
N SER A 55 11.87 -5.54 -6.22
CA SER A 55 12.68 -6.54 -5.52
C SER A 55 13.23 -5.91 -4.25
N PHE A 56 13.05 -6.53 -3.09
CA PHE A 56 13.53 -5.98 -1.82
C PHE A 56 14.86 -6.61 -1.41
N ARG A 57 15.73 -5.83 -0.76
CA ARG A 57 17.08 -6.28 -0.35
C ARG A 57 17.06 -7.45 0.61
N ARG A 58 16.02 -7.53 1.44
CA ARG A 58 15.81 -8.62 2.41
C ARG A 58 15.04 -9.81 1.83
N GLY A 59 14.84 -9.84 0.51
CA GLY A 59 14.04 -10.85 -0.18
C GLY A 59 12.57 -10.46 -0.31
N GLY A 60 11.82 -11.23 -1.09
CA GLY A 60 10.44 -10.91 -1.45
C GLY A 60 10.34 -10.03 -2.71
N LYS A 61 9.14 -10.01 -3.29
CA LYS A 61 8.79 -9.24 -4.48
C LYS A 61 7.50 -8.49 -4.21
N GLY A 62 7.38 -7.30 -4.80
CA GLY A 62 6.16 -6.50 -4.77
C GLY A 62 5.70 -6.18 -6.18
N VAL A 63 4.40 -5.99 -6.34
CA VAL A 63 3.81 -5.37 -7.54
C VAL A 63 3.13 -4.09 -7.08
N MET A 64 3.33 -3.01 -7.82
CA MET A 64 2.68 -1.73 -7.58
C MET A 64 1.99 -1.25 -8.84
N GLU A 65 0.83 -0.65 -8.61
CA GLU A 65 0.04 0.07 -9.59
C GLU A 65 -0.51 1.31 -8.90
N MET A 66 -0.36 2.46 -9.55
CA MET A 66 -0.87 3.73 -9.07
C MET A 66 -1.32 4.54 -10.27
N ASN A 67 -2.57 5.03 -10.27
CA ASN A 67 -3.07 5.87 -11.35
C ASN A 67 -4.09 6.92 -10.88
N VAL A 68 -4.30 7.94 -11.72
CA VAL A 68 -5.36 8.95 -11.56
C VAL A 68 -6.39 8.90 -12.70
N MET A 69 -6.44 7.76 -13.39
CA MET A 69 -7.30 7.52 -14.56
C MET A 69 -8.53 6.67 -14.22
N THR A 70 -8.67 6.24 -12.97
CA THR A 70 -9.84 5.54 -12.47
C THR A 70 -11.08 6.44 -12.51
N HIS A 71 -12.07 6.07 -13.31
CA HIS A 71 -13.34 6.77 -13.47
C HIS A 71 -14.50 5.96 -12.87
N PRO A 72 -15.56 6.60 -12.33
CA PRO A 72 -15.76 8.05 -12.18
C PRO A 72 -15.15 8.64 -10.90
N ALA A 73 -14.68 7.80 -9.98
CA ALA A 73 -14.06 8.18 -8.72
C ALA A 73 -13.00 7.14 -8.34
N ASN A 74 -12.27 7.37 -7.23
CA ASN A 74 -11.29 6.41 -6.74
C ASN A 74 -11.93 5.03 -6.52
N LEU A 75 -11.33 3.99 -7.07
CA LEU A 75 -11.80 2.62 -6.91
C LEU A 75 -11.32 2.06 -5.57
N GLU A 76 -10.01 2.14 -5.32
CA GLU A 76 -9.39 1.53 -4.16
C GLU A 76 -8.03 2.16 -3.88
N MET A 77 -7.68 2.22 -2.59
CA MET A 77 -6.31 2.30 -2.10
C MET A 77 -6.10 1.08 -1.22
N GLY A 78 -5.12 0.24 -1.56
CA GLY A 78 -4.96 -1.03 -0.88
C GLY A 78 -3.52 -1.53 -0.86
N LEU A 79 -3.26 -2.40 0.11
CA LEU A 79 -1.99 -3.08 0.30
C LEU A 79 -2.32 -4.51 0.69
N THR A 80 -1.71 -5.47 0.00
CA THR A 80 -1.80 -6.88 0.36
C THR A 80 -0.40 -7.42 0.59
N LEU A 81 -0.22 -8.08 1.73
CA LEU A 81 1.03 -8.74 2.11
C LEU A 81 0.80 -10.23 2.22
N PHE A 82 1.71 -10.98 1.61
CA PHE A 82 1.76 -12.43 1.65
C PHE A 82 3.04 -12.85 2.35
N GLY A 83 2.89 -13.67 3.38
CA GLY A 83 4.00 -14.29 4.10
C GLY A 83 3.76 -15.78 4.27
N GLU A 84 4.79 -16.50 4.67
CA GLU A 84 4.72 -17.95 4.91
C GLU A 84 3.66 -18.32 5.95
N LYS A 85 3.46 -17.46 6.97
CA LYS A 85 2.57 -17.70 8.12
C LYS A 85 1.26 -16.93 8.05
N GLY A 86 0.96 -16.30 6.91
CA GLY A 86 -0.26 -15.51 6.83
C GLY A 86 -0.38 -14.59 5.65
N THR A 87 -1.56 -14.00 5.53
CA THR A 87 -1.92 -13.02 4.52
C THR A 87 -2.76 -11.93 5.15
N ILE A 88 -2.40 -10.68 4.91
CA ILE A 88 -3.14 -9.54 5.40
C ILE A 88 -3.38 -8.58 4.24
N ALA A 89 -4.61 -8.07 4.12
CA ALA A 89 -5.01 -7.14 3.09
C ALA A 89 -5.81 -5.97 3.68
N LEU A 90 -5.41 -4.75 3.31
CA LEU A 90 -6.18 -3.52 3.50
C LEU A 90 -6.63 -2.99 2.14
N GLY A 91 -7.76 -2.29 2.13
CA GLY A 91 -8.36 -1.75 0.93
C GLY A 91 -9.42 -0.69 1.21
N GLY A 92 -10.24 -0.41 0.20
CA GLY A 92 -11.27 0.62 0.23
C GLY A 92 -10.78 2.01 -0.26
N PRO A 93 -11.69 3.00 -0.37
CA PRO A 93 -11.38 4.27 -1.05
C PRO A 93 -10.26 5.09 -0.43
N SER A 94 -10.00 4.89 0.86
CA SER A 94 -8.93 5.55 1.62
C SER A 94 -8.13 4.55 2.45
N MET A 95 -8.02 3.29 1.99
CA MET A 95 -7.38 2.19 2.74
C MET A 95 -7.99 1.98 4.14
N ASN A 96 -9.28 2.28 4.28
CA ASN A 96 -10.03 2.28 5.55
C ASN A 96 -10.83 0.98 5.78
N GLN A 97 -10.50 -0.08 5.06
CA GLN A 97 -11.15 -1.37 5.17
C GLN A 97 -10.12 -2.47 5.33
N ILE A 98 -10.30 -3.28 6.37
CA ILE A 98 -9.68 -4.59 6.44
C ILE A 98 -10.37 -5.47 5.40
N LYS A 99 -9.59 -6.12 4.54
CA LYS A 99 -10.07 -7.03 3.48
C LYS A 99 -9.78 -8.48 3.82
N ARG A 100 -8.66 -8.73 4.51
CA ARG A 100 -8.25 -10.07 4.94
C ARG A 100 -7.32 -9.99 6.14
N VAL A 101 -7.52 -10.87 7.11
CA VAL A 101 -6.49 -11.24 8.10
C VAL A 101 -6.49 -12.77 8.26
N ALA A 102 -5.42 -13.40 7.81
CA ALA A 102 -5.22 -14.84 7.94
C ALA A 102 -3.86 -15.09 8.55
N LEU A 103 -3.80 -15.70 9.73
CA LEU A 103 -2.55 -15.97 10.44
C LEU A 103 -2.53 -17.43 10.90
N GLU A 104 -1.43 -18.10 10.64
CA GLU A 104 -1.22 -19.48 11.07
C GLU A 104 -1.32 -19.59 12.60
N GLY A 105 -2.17 -20.48 13.11
CA GLY A 105 -2.36 -20.70 14.54
C GLY A 105 -3.18 -19.62 15.26
N HIS A 106 -3.79 -18.67 14.54
CA HIS A 106 -4.66 -17.65 15.11
C HIS A 106 -6.05 -17.69 14.48
N GLU A 107 -6.88 -18.62 14.95
CA GLU A 107 -8.30 -18.67 14.60
C GLU A 107 -9.02 -17.46 15.21
N GLY A 108 -9.86 -16.78 14.42
CA GLY A 108 -10.57 -15.56 14.88
C GLY A 108 -9.84 -14.24 14.58
N ALA A 109 -8.63 -14.26 14.01
CA ALA A 109 -7.83 -13.07 13.74
C ALA A 109 -8.55 -12.01 12.90
N GLU A 110 -9.42 -12.46 11.99
CA GLU A 110 -10.17 -11.60 11.09
C GLU A 110 -11.32 -10.88 11.82
N GLU A 111 -12.07 -11.62 12.63
CA GLU A 111 -13.14 -11.11 13.49
C GLU A 111 -12.61 -10.09 14.51
N GLU A 112 -11.48 -10.39 15.15
CA GLU A 112 -10.81 -9.46 16.08
C GLU A 112 -10.39 -8.16 15.39
N ALA A 113 -9.79 -8.27 14.20
CA ALA A 113 -9.36 -7.10 13.45
C ALA A 113 -10.55 -6.25 13.01
N TYR A 114 -11.68 -6.86 12.63
CA TYR A 114 -12.91 -6.14 12.33
C TYR A 114 -13.49 -5.44 13.56
N ALA A 115 -13.46 -6.05 14.74
CA ALA A 115 -13.91 -5.41 15.97
C ALA A 115 -13.12 -4.13 16.28
N LEU A 116 -11.80 -4.14 16.08
CA LEU A 116 -10.94 -2.95 16.26
C LEU A 116 -11.29 -1.80 15.31
N LYS A 117 -11.79 -2.10 14.11
CA LYS A 117 -12.25 -1.09 13.15
C LYS A 117 -13.51 -0.36 13.65
N GLU A 118 -14.42 -1.07 14.33
CA GLU A 118 -15.67 -0.49 14.84
C GLU A 118 -15.46 0.49 16.01
N GLU A 119 -14.30 0.43 16.66
CA GLU A 119 -13.92 1.35 17.75
C GLU A 119 -13.50 2.75 17.25
N GLY A 120 -13.45 2.98 15.94
CA GLY A 120 -13.47 4.33 15.35
C GLY A 120 -12.13 5.05 15.19
N GLU A 121 -10.99 4.39 15.40
CA GLU A 121 -9.66 5.00 15.21
C GLU A 121 -8.89 4.32 14.07
N GLU A 122 -8.67 5.02 12.95
CA GLU A 122 -7.86 4.55 11.82
C GLU A 122 -6.48 4.03 12.27
N ARG A 123 -5.94 4.61 13.35
CA ARG A 123 -4.71 4.16 14.01
C ARG A 123 -4.77 2.71 14.48
N ARG A 124 -5.88 2.27 15.09
CA ARG A 124 -6.03 0.90 15.61
C ARG A 124 -6.10 -0.12 14.48
N MET A 125 -6.69 0.26 13.35
CA MET A 125 -6.68 -0.57 12.13
C MET A 125 -5.25 -0.77 11.62
N TYR A 126 -4.42 0.29 11.60
CA TYR A 126 -3.01 0.13 11.27
C TYR A 126 -2.28 -0.74 12.30
N GLU A 127 -2.48 -0.52 13.60
CA GLU A 127 -1.86 -1.33 14.65
C GLU A 127 -2.24 -2.83 14.51
N ALA A 128 -3.50 -3.14 14.23
CA ALA A 128 -3.96 -4.50 13.95
C ALA A 128 -3.32 -5.11 12.69
N PHE A 129 -3.14 -4.31 11.64
CA PHE A 129 -2.49 -4.72 10.41
C PHE A 129 -0.99 -5.03 10.60
N ILE A 130 -0.34 -4.24 11.46
CA ILE A 130 1.11 -4.20 11.65
C ILE A 130 1.55 -5.24 12.68
N ALA A 131 0.85 -5.33 13.81
CA ALA A 131 1.26 -6.11 14.97
C ALA A 131 1.64 -7.56 14.63
N PRO A 132 0.90 -8.28 13.75
CA PRO A 132 1.26 -9.65 13.38
C PRO A 132 2.65 -9.79 12.72
N PHE A 133 3.15 -8.76 12.04
CA PHE A 133 4.47 -8.78 11.40
C PHE A 133 5.61 -8.48 12.37
N PHE A 134 5.33 -7.78 13.46
CA PHE A 134 6.33 -7.36 14.46
C PHE A 134 6.27 -8.14 15.77
N MET A 135 5.29 -9.05 15.95
CA MET A 135 5.33 -10.04 17.03
C MET A 135 6.58 -10.91 16.89
N GLY A 136 7.62 -10.59 17.69
CA GLY A 136 8.92 -11.25 17.69
C GLY A 136 10.04 -10.54 16.91
N ARG A 137 9.78 -9.36 16.31
CA ARG A 137 10.80 -8.52 15.67
C ARG A 137 10.65 -7.07 16.10
N ASN A 138 11.70 -6.52 16.70
CA ASN A 138 11.74 -5.09 17.02
C ASN A 138 11.79 -4.29 15.70
N PRO A 139 10.89 -3.32 15.48
CA PRO A 139 11.03 -2.40 14.35
C PRO A 139 12.34 -1.62 14.51
N SER A 140 13.14 -1.57 13.45
CA SER A 140 14.40 -0.82 13.41
C SER A 140 14.17 0.68 13.48
#